data_AF-I5ASL9-F1
#
_entry.id   AF-I5ASL9-F1
#
_cell.length_a   1.000
_cell.length_b   1.000
_cell.length_c   1.000
_cell.angle_alpha   90.00
_cell.angle_beta   90.00
_cell.angle_gamma   90.00
#
_symmetry.space_group_name_H-M   'P 1'
#
loop_
_entity.id
_entity.type
_entity.pdbx_description
1 polymer ?
#
loop_
_entity_poly.entity_id
_entity_poly.type
_entity_poly.pdbx_seq_one_letter_code
_entity_poly.pdbx_strand_id
1 'polypeptide(L)'
;MRIEKLKVFTVGRQLRLCLIALVTVCVVLFFGLVNVFASDDPGMLADPPTAEATVASSGETDGQELQGEDEEQADLSQTPDLQETPAAQPSESILPEETAGVQTPSGEISEGGTASGDDIVAADSGDGKNEETAEDAENPDVKGEGNEEADEEVAKTVTKVILYRMFHPVTCEHFYTSSVVERNALGMAGWKYEGIGWTSPSISDTPVYRLFSTVLCDHHYTTSSYERDELVKNGWRDEGIGWYSDDAMSTPIYRQFNSKLYQGSHNFTNSQNEAKTLVTRGWRDEGIAWYGMLDPDPEILYPMTIADGVDYSKVYNYEYYKTHYTDVTSRLGDSDGALLNHFVTQGMRELRTGNGVFYVKSYIYEYKDLRKLYKDNYKKYYAHYCTNGYKENRHVSGCTSLKNPDYKYAGVDFSPIFDYNYYVSHYASIVKSVGFTDYTLVEYFAKNGLKKNQKAKDSYNTATYNKIKEHFYPSHDDMYYVAQQFSSATNWLILCNRGQRIVQVYTGSRGNWTENRKIVCDVGAPATPTITGQYALGAKMLYFLTGECRCWYASQIYGDYLFHSVIYDGQSSPVRVVDGTLGAAVSHGCVRMDIKDAKYIYDNVPSGTKIYIYN
;
A
#
# COMPACT_ATOMS: atom_id res chain seq x y z
N MET A 1 -50.60 -16.37 13.60
CA MET A 1 -50.64 -14.93 13.32
C MET A 1 -49.26 -14.28 13.07
N ARG A 2 -48.14 -14.88 13.51
CA ARG A 2 -46.76 -14.35 13.34
C ARG A 2 -46.08 -14.64 11.99
N ILE A 3 -46.53 -15.63 11.22
CA ILE A 3 -45.84 -16.08 9.99
C ILE A 3 -46.33 -15.37 8.71
N GLU A 4 -47.61 -14.99 8.62
CA GLU A 4 -48.15 -14.35 7.41
C GLU A 4 -47.74 -12.88 7.25
N LYS A 5 -47.53 -12.16 8.37
CA LYS A 5 -46.98 -10.80 8.34
C LYS A 5 -45.49 -10.75 7.97
N LEU A 6 -44.75 -11.87 8.07
CA LEU A 6 -43.34 -11.94 7.71
C LEU A 6 -43.13 -11.96 6.19
N LYS A 7 -43.94 -12.71 5.43
CA LYS A 7 -43.72 -12.94 3.98
C LYS A 7 -43.82 -11.68 3.12
N VAL A 8 -44.71 -10.74 3.48
CA VAL A 8 -44.92 -9.49 2.71
C VAL A 8 -43.80 -8.46 2.97
N PHE A 9 -43.13 -8.53 4.12
CA PHE A 9 -42.00 -7.65 4.47
C PHE A 9 -40.63 -8.16 3.96
N THR A 10 -40.49 -9.47 3.70
CA THR A 10 -39.22 -10.08 3.24
C THR A 10 -38.80 -9.58 1.86
N VAL A 11 -39.74 -9.35 0.94
CA VAL A 11 -39.45 -8.90 -0.43
C VAL A 11 -38.91 -7.46 -0.45
N GLY A 12 -39.47 -6.57 0.37
CA GLY A 12 -39.00 -5.18 0.48
C GLY A 12 -37.64 -5.02 1.18
N ARG A 13 -37.30 -5.94 2.10
CA ARG A 13 -36.03 -5.95 2.83
C ARG A 13 -34.88 -6.52 2.00
N GLN A 14 -35.12 -7.55 1.17
CA GLN A 14 -34.14 -8.07 0.21
C GLN A 14 -33.72 -7.00 -0.81
N LEU A 15 -34.67 -6.24 -1.35
CA LEU A 15 -34.39 -5.14 -2.29
C LEU A 15 -33.58 -3.98 -1.66
N ARG A 16 -33.84 -3.61 -0.41
CA ARG A 16 -33.09 -2.53 0.28
C ARG A 16 -31.71 -2.96 0.76
N LEU A 17 -31.55 -4.19 1.24
CA LEU A 17 -30.24 -4.72 1.63
C LEU A 17 -29.36 -4.99 0.40
N CYS A 18 -29.93 -5.46 -0.72
CA CYS A 18 -29.21 -5.50 -1.99
C CYS A 18 -28.77 -4.10 -2.43
N LEU A 19 -29.62 -3.07 -2.28
CA LEU A 19 -29.26 -1.69 -2.64
C LEU A 19 -28.13 -1.13 -1.76
N ILE A 20 -28.17 -1.37 -0.44
CA ILE A 20 -27.13 -0.93 0.49
C ILE A 20 -25.83 -1.67 0.22
N ALA A 21 -25.87 -3.00 0.05
CA ALA A 21 -24.70 -3.79 -0.32
C ALA A 21 -24.13 -3.37 -1.68
N LEU A 22 -24.98 -3.03 -2.67
CA LEU A 22 -24.52 -2.49 -3.95
C LEU A 22 -23.83 -1.14 -3.78
N VAL A 23 -24.36 -0.25 -2.94
CA VAL A 23 -23.75 1.06 -2.66
C VAL A 23 -22.44 0.88 -1.89
N THR A 24 -22.35 -0.03 -0.93
CA THR A 24 -21.11 -0.32 -0.19
C THR A 24 -20.06 -0.98 -1.08
N VAL A 25 -20.46 -1.92 -1.95
CA VAL A 25 -19.58 -2.52 -2.96
C VAL A 25 -19.15 -1.48 -4.00
N CYS A 26 -20.04 -0.59 -4.45
CA CYS A 26 -19.67 0.52 -5.32
C CYS A 26 -18.71 1.49 -4.63
N VAL A 27 -18.88 1.81 -3.35
CA VAL A 27 -17.96 2.67 -2.59
C VAL A 27 -16.61 1.98 -2.36
N VAL A 28 -16.59 0.69 -2.03
CA VAL A 28 -15.36 -0.10 -1.88
C VAL A 28 -14.65 -0.31 -3.23
N LEU A 29 -15.39 -0.49 -4.32
CA LEU A 29 -14.84 -0.54 -5.69
C LEU A 29 -14.38 0.84 -6.15
N PHE A 30 -15.04 1.93 -5.77
CA PHE A 30 -14.62 3.29 -6.09
C PHE A 30 -13.33 3.65 -5.35
N PHE A 31 -13.19 3.28 -4.07
CA PHE A 31 -11.93 3.43 -3.33
C PHE A 31 -10.86 2.38 -3.70
N GLY A 32 -11.27 1.21 -4.20
CA GLY A 32 -10.39 0.18 -4.74
C GLY A 32 -9.82 0.53 -6.11
N LEU A 33 -10.62 1.13 -7.00
CA LEU A 33 -10.20 1.61 -8.33
C LEU A 33 -9.21 2.78 -8.24
N VAL A 34 -9.34 3.64 -7.23
CA VAL A 34 -8.37 4.73 -6.98
C VAL A 34 -6.99 4.20 -6.54
N ASN A 35 -6.91 2.95 -6.04
CA ASN A 35 -5.65 2.29 -5.68
C ASN A 35 -5.13 1.28 -6.74
N VAL A 36 -5.86 1.05 -7.83
CA VAL A 36 -5.45 0.12 -8.92
C VAL A 36 -4.86 0.86 -10.13
N PHE A 37 -4.94 2.18 -10.20
CA PHE A 37 -4.33 2.99 -11.29
C PHE A 37 -3.08 3.78 -10.88
N ALA A 38 -2.36 3.33 -9.86
CA ALA A 38 -1.06 3.89 -9.49
C ALA A 38 0.05 2.83 -9.56
N SER A 39 0.19 2.18 -10.71
CA SER A 39 1.41 1.48 -11.09
C SER A 39 1.77 1.76 -12.55
N ASP A 40 1.97 3.04 -12.87
CA ASP A 40 2.78 3.41 -14.04
C ASP A 40 4.25 3.25 -13.64
N ASP A 41 4.72 2.01 -13.71
CA ASP A 41 6.13 1.69 -13.80
C ASP A 41 6.49 1.60 -15.30
N PRO A 42 7.12 2.61 -15.91
CA PRO A 42 7.77 2.44 -17.19
C PRO A 42 9.04 1.61 -16.94
N GLY A 43 8.87 0.28 -16.97
CA GLY A 43 9.96 -0.68 -16.97
C GLY A 43 10.89 -0.41 -18.15
N MET A 44 12.01 0.24 -17.88
CA MET A 44 13.18 0.21 -18.75
C MET A 44 13.93 -1.10 -18.51
N LEU A 45 14.21 -1.79 -19.62
CA LEU A 45 14.93 -3.06 -19.79
C LEU A 45 14.07 -4.33 -19.77
N ALA A 46 13.49 -4.65 -20.93
CA ALA A 46 13.22 -6.03 -21.34
C ALA A 46 14.10 -6.35 -22.55
N ASP A 47 14.87 -7.44 -22.45
CA ASP A 47 15.70 -8.00 -23.53
C ASP A 47 14.84 -8.42 -24.74
N PRO A 48 15.35 -8.35 -25.99
CA PRO A 48 14.58 -8.71 -27.17
C PRO A 48 14.38 -10.24 -27.29
N PRO A 49 13.17 -10.72 -27.63
CA PRO A 49 12.95 -12.13 -27.91
C PRO A 49 13.50 -12.52 -29.29
N THR A 50 14.22 -13.64 -29.32
CA THR A 50 14.65 -14.39 -30.50
C THR A 50 13.46 -14.79 -31.37
N ALA A 51 13.62 -14.59 -32.68
CA ALA A 51 12.65 -14.95 -33.71
C ALA A 51 12.60 -16.46 -33.97
N GLU A 52 11.40 -17.02 -34.10
CA GLU A 52 11.10 -18.10 -35.04
C GLU A 52 9.67 -17.93 -35.57
N ALA A 53 9.53 -18.12 -36.88
CA ALA A 53 8.34 -17.85 -37.68
C ALA A 53 7.46 -19.11 -37.84
N THR A 54 6.15 -18.94 -38.03
CA THR A 54 5.36 -19.70 -39.03
C THR A 54 4.04 -18.97 -39.37
N VAL A 55 3.56 -19.23 -40.58
CA VAL A 55 2.56 -18.52 -41.41
C VAL A 55 1.24 -19.28 -41.46
N ALA A 56 0.09 -18.57 -41.49
CA ALA A 56 -1.14 -18.86 -42.30
C ALA A 56 -2.23 -17.80 -41.95
N SER A 57 -2.62 -16.85 -42.82
CA SER A 57 -3.56 -16.93 -43.97
C SER A 57 -5.05 -17.13 -43.61
N SER A 58 -5.90 -16.08 -43.75
CA SER A 58 -7.05 -16.00 -44.71
C SER A 58 -8.17 -14.96 -44.36
N GLY A 59 -8.67 -14.23 -45.37
CA GLY A 59 -10.03 -13.61 -45.50
C GLY A 59 -10.16 -12.12 -45.14
N GLU A 60 -10.31 -11.14 -46.06
CA GLU A 60 -11.54 -10.69 -46.80
C GLU A 60 -12.71 -10.31 -45.85
N THR A 61 -13.45 -9.19 -45.90
CA THR A 61 -13.67 -8.03 -46.81
C THR A 61 -14.55 -6.97 -46.08
N ASP A 62 -14.72 -5.79 -46.70
CA ASP A 62 -15.67 -4.67 -46.46
C ASP A 62 -15.49 -3.78 -45.21
N GLY A 63 -15.47 -2.45 -45.25
CA GLY A 63 -15.81 -1.49 -46.30
C GLY A 63 -17.08 -0.72 -45.96
N GLN A 64 -16.98 0.40 -45.22
CA GLN A 64 -17.83 1.59 -45.42
C GLN A 64 -17.37 2.80 -44.58
N GLU A 65 -17.07 3.88 -45.30
CA GLU A 65 -16.92 5.26 -44.81
C GLU A 65 -18.26 5.80 -44.27
N LEU A 66 -18.20 6.80 -43.36
CA LEU A 66 -19.03 8.00 -43.44
C LEU A 66 -18.40 9.15 -42.61
N GLN A 67 -18.40 10.32 -43.24
CA GLN A 67 -18.00 11.67 -42.79
C GLN A 67 -18.83 12.08 -41.54
N GLY A 68 -18.42 12.94 -40.61
CA GLY A 68 -17.69 14.20 -40.69
C GLY A 68 -18.69 15.33 -40.40
N GLU A 69 -18.60 16.00 -39.26
CA GLU A 69 -19.24 17.30 -38.99
C GLU A 69 -18.50 18.02 -37.84
N ASP A 70 -18.01 19.23 -38.19
CA ASP A 70 -17.43 20.26 -37.33
C ASP A 70 -18.54 21.03 -36.58
N GLU A 71 -18.17 21.67 -35.47
CA GLU A 71 -18.71 22.94 -34.89
C GLU A 71 -18.36 22.96 -33.38
N GLU A 72 -18.02 24.04 -32.69
CA GLU A 72 -17.68 25.43 -33.00
C GLU A 72 -17.05 26.00 -31.71
N GLN A 73 -16.12 26.92 -31.87
CA GLN A 73 -15.37 27.59 -30.80
C GLN A 73 -16.14 28.85 -30.36
N ALA A 74 -16.41 29.01 -29.06
CA ALA A 74 -16.91 30.26 -28.50
C ALA A 74 -16.03 30.73 -27.33
N ASP A 75 -15.24 31.77 -27.62
CA ASP A 75 -14.66 32.73 -26.70
C ASP A 75 -15.77 33.58 -26.08
N LEU A 76 -15.65 33.94 -24.79
CA LEU A 76 -16.18 35.19 -24.22
C LEU A 76 -15.62 35.41 -22.81
N SER A 77 -14.64 36.31 -22.73
CA SER A 77 -14.27 37.05 -21.52
C SER A 77 -15.40 37.96 -21.04
N GLN A 78 -15.70 37.99 -19.73
CA GLN A 78 -15.74 39.20 -18.89
C GLN A 78 -16.27 38.91 -17.47
N THR A 79 -15.48 39.36 -16.49
CA THR A 79 -15.78 39.45 -15.04
C THR A 79 -16.86 40.50 -14.72
N PRO A 80 -17.45 40.46 -13.51
CA PRO A 80 -17.04 41.51 -12.57
C PRO A 80 -16.82 41.06 -11.11
N ASP A 81 -15.96 41.89 -10.53
CA ASP A 81 -15.39 42.05 -9.19
C ASP A 81 -16.38 42.11 -8.01
N LEU A 82 -16.04 41.44 -6.89
CA LEU A 82 -16.46 41.81 -5.52
C LEU A 82 -15.43 41.31 -4.46
N GLN A 83 -14.58 42.25 -4.03
CA GLN A 83 -14.15 42.55 -2.65
C GLN A 83 -13.40 41.49 -1.82
N GLU A 84 -12.09 41.70 -1.70
CA GLU A 84 -11.17 41.09 -0.74
C GLU A 84 -11.40 41.61 0.69
N THR A 85 -11.29 40.70 1.67
CA THR A 85 -11.04 41.01 3.09
C THR A 85 -9.77 40.29 3.55
N PRO A 86 -8.93 40.88 4.42
CA PRO A 86 -7.55 40.40 4.62
C PRO A 86 -7.49 39.22 5.59
N ALA A 87 -6.68 38.22 5.22
CA ALA A 87 -6.36 37.06 6.04
C ALA A 87 -5.48 37.43 7.25
N ALA A 88 -5.86 36.92 8.42
CA ALA A 88 -5.12 37.03 9.67
C ALA A 88 -3.88 36.12 9.67
N GLN A 89 -2.78 36.67 10.19
CA GLN A 89 -1.50 35.99 10.44
C GLN A 89 -1.62 35.00 11.63
N PRO A 90 -0.90 33.86 11.63
CA PRO A 90 -0.80 32.99 12.79
C PRO A 90 0.21 33.55 13.80
N SER A 91 -0.25 33.74 15.03
CA SER A 91 0.51 34.22 16.18
C SER A 91 1.50 33.19 16.74
N GLU A 92 2.68 33.68 17.09
CA GLU A 92 3.79 33.01 17.76
C GLU A 92 3.38 32.38 19.10
N SER A 93 3.81 31.14 19.35
CA SER A 93 3.70 30.48 20.65
C SER A 93 4.94 30.76 21.49
N ILE A 94 4.69 31.46 22.59
CA ILE A 94 5.57 31.90 23.66
C ILE A 94 6.09 30.71 24.49
N LEU A 95 7.41 30.71 24.77
CA LEU A 95 8.08 29.92 25.81
C LEU A 95 7.58 30.32 27.20
N PRO A 96 7.54 29.41 28.19
CA PRO A 96 7.62 29.82 29.58
C PRO A 96 8.93 29.35 30.24
N GLU A 97 9.67 30.32 30.75
CA GLU A 97 10.69 30.17 31.80
C GLU A 97 10.04 30.09 33.20
N GLU A 98 10.87 29.64 34.15
CA GLU A 98 10.60 29.11 35.49
C GLU A 98 9.82 29.98 36.50
N THR A 99 9.28 29.32 37.54
CA THR A 99 9.68 29.60 38.95
C THR A 99 9.22 28.50 39.94
N ALA A 100 10.17 28.12 40.82
CA ALA A 100 10.18 27.44 42.13
C ALA A 100 8.84 26.99 42.78
N GLY A 101 8.76 25.89 43.55
CA GLY A 101 9.74 24.91 44.06
C GLY A 101 9.13 24.18 45.28
N VAL A 102 9.49 22.93 45.56
CA VAL A 102 9.54 22.31 46.92
C VAL A 102 10.47 21.08 46.85
N GLN A 103 11.31 20.98 47.88
CA GLN A 103 12.45 20.08 48.08
C GLN A 103 12.05 18.63 48.44
N THR A 104 12.92 17.67 48.14
CA THR A 104 13.34 16.58 49.06
C THR A 104 14.71 16.01 48.61
N PRO A 105 15.48 15.36 49.51
CA PRO A 105 16.91 15.60 49.64
C PRO A 105 17.84 14.52 49.06
N SER A 106 19.04 15.00 48.69
CA SER A 106 20.39 14.51 49.00
C SER A 106 20.80 13.05 48.76
N GLY A 107 21.82 12.90 47.92
CA GLY A 107 22.71 11.74 47.84
C GLY A 107 23.87 12.01 46.89
N GLU A 108 24.79 12.90 47.26
CA GLU A 108 26.13 13.02 46.65
C GLU A 108 26.91 11.73 46.90
N ILE A 109 27.68 11.23 45.92
CA ILE A 109 29.16 11.14 45.97
C ILE A 109 29.70 11.14 44.52
N SER A 110 30.76 11.92 44.31
CA SER A 110 31.44 12.17 43.04
C SER A 110 32.68 11.29 42.82
N GLU A 111 33.08 11.25 41.54
CA GLU A 111 34.45 11.26 40.99
C GLU A 111 35.46 10.12 41.27
N GLY A 112 35.96 9.56 40.15
CA GLY A 112 37.34 9.82 39.73
C GLY A 112 38.32 8.64 39.71
N GLY A 113 39.02 8.47 38.57
CA GLY A 113 40.43 8.06 38.58
C GLY A 113 40.84 6.73 37.89
N THR A 114 41.17 6.83 36.60
CA THR A 114 42.42 6.35 35.94
C THR A 114 42.98 4.92 36.13
N ALA A 115 43.05 4.23 34.99
CA ALA A 115 44.25 3.72 34.29
C ALA A 115 44.95 2.37 34.63
N SER A 116 45.29 1.69 33.53
CA SER A 116 46.24 0.57 33.32
C SER A 116 45.83 -0.77 33.94
N GLY A 117 46.02 -1.91 33.30
CA GLY A 117 46.77 -2.28 32.10
C GLY A 117 46.93 -3.81 32.17
N ASP A 118 47.17 -4.40 31.00
CA ASP A 118 47.77 -5.71 30.80
C ASP A 118 46.84 -6.95 30.99
N ASP A 119 46.45 -7.61 29.89
CA ASP A 119 47.17 -8.72 29.21
C ASP A 119 46.77 -10.06 29.90
N ILE A 120 46.42 -11.20 29.30
CA ILE A 120 46.90 -11.93 28.12
C ILE A 120 45.87 -13.06 27.79
N VAL A 121 45.68 -13.36 26.49
CA VAL A 121 45.32 -14.64 25.79
C VAL A 121 44.17 -15.53 26.31
N ALA A 122 43.14 -15.85 25.52
CA ALA A 122 43.02 -16.54 24.22
C ALA A 122 42.66 -18.03 24.35
N ALA A 123 41.70 -18.40 23.49
CA ALA A 123 41.46 -19.73 22.90
C ALA A 123 40.92 -20.82 23.87
N ASP A 124 40.10 -21.77 23.47
CA ASP A 124 39.34 -22.07 22.25
C ASP A 124 38.63 -23.41 22.56
N SER A 125 37.48 -23.63 21.92
CA SER A 125 36.90 -24.92 21.52
C SER A 125 36.38 -25.93 22.55
N GLY A 126 35.26 -26.54 22.19
CA GLY A 126 35.05 -27.98 22.41
C GLY A 126 33.75 -28.39 23.09
N ASP A 127 32.65 -28.32 22.35
CA ASP A 127 31.72 -29.42 22.03
C ASP A 127 31.46 -30.57 23.04
N GLY A 128 30.19 -31.00 23.12
CA GLY A 128 29.85 -32.42 23.30
C GLY A 128 29.13 -32.88 24.58
N LYS A 129 27.79 -32.86 24.51
CA LYS A 129 26.79 -33.92 24.84
C LYS A 129 27.02 -34.96 25.97
N ASN A 130 25.90 -35.16 26.70
CA ASN A 130 25.31 -36.42 27.22
C ASN A 130 26.15 -37.20 28.26
N GLU A 131 25.63 -37.94 29.24
CA GLU A 131 24.31 -38.49 29.53
C GLU A 131 24.31 -38.89 31.02
N GLU A 132 23.12 -38.86 31.63
CA GLU A 132 22.57 -39.80 32.64
C GLU A 132 23.49 -40.85 33.31
N THR A 133 23.42 -40.92 34.64
CA THR A 133 23.19 -42.19 35.38
C THR A 133 22.71 -41.90 36.80
N ALA A 134 21.62 -42.57 37.18
CA ALA A 134 21.11 -42.70 38.54
C ALA A 134 21.87 -43.79 39.32
N GLU A 135 21.80 -43.77 40.67
CA GLU A 135 21.55 -44.96 41.51
C GLU A 135 21.41 -44.58 43.01
N ASP A 136 20.25 -44.95 43.55
CA ASP A 136 19.84 -45.45 44.88
C ASP A 136 20.73 -45.30 46.13
N ALA A 137 20.08 -44.95 47.27
CA ALA A 137 20.11 -45.77 48.49
C ALA A 137 19.19 -45.24 49.62
N GLU A 138 18.27 -46.12 50.01
CA GLU A 138 17.87 -46.52 51.38
C GLU A 138 17.27 -45.53 52.42
N ASN A 139 16.12 -45.97 52.93
CA ASN A 139 15.37 -45.50 54.10
C ASN A 139 15.83 -46.22 55.38
N PRO A 140 15.57 -45.66 56.58
CA PRO A 140 14.86 -46.50 57.57
C PRO A 140 13.74 -45.79 58.36
N ASP A 141 12.72 -46.61 58.65
CA ASP A 141 11.52 -46.43 59.47
C ASP A 141 11.72 -45.89 60.90
N VAL A 142 10.76 -45.06 61.37
CA VAL A 142 10.32 -44.95 62.78
C VAL A 142 8.80 -44.75 62.86
N LYS A 143 8.11 -45.65 63.58
CA LYS A 143 6.69 -45.63 64.03
C LYS A 143 6.39 -44.37 64.87
N GLY A 144 5.21 -43.75 64.95
CA GLY A 144 3.82 -44.06 64.61
C GLY A 144 2.94 -43.48 65.74
N GLU A 145 1.98 -42.61 65.44
CA GLU A 145 0.83 -42.24 66.29
C GLU A 145 -0.19 -41.49 65.42
N GLY A 146 -1.45 -41.91 65.44
CA GLY A 146 -2.52 -41.38 64.59
C GLY A 146 -3.34 -40.28 65.25
N ASN A 147 -3.93 -39.40 64.43
CA ASN A 147 -5.37 -39.12 64.45
C ASN A 147 -5.78 -38.18 63.31
N GLU A 148 -6.95 -38.48 62.75
CA GLU A 148 -7.92 -37.60 62.09
C GLU A 148 -7.56 -37.07 60.69
N GLU A 149 -8.14 -37.77 59.70
CA GLU A 149 -8.47 -37.26 58.37
C GLU A 149 -9.20 -35.92 58.49
N ALA A 150 -8.51 -34.83 58.18
CA ALA A 150 -9.14 -33.65 57.62
C ALA A 150 -9.08 -33.81 56.10
N ASP A 151 -10.25 -33.98 55.48
CA ASP A 151 -10.42 -33.78 54.04
C ASP A 151 -9.95 -32.35 53.71
N GLU A 152 -8.69 -32.21 53.29
CA GLU A 152 -8.25 -31.03 52.56
C GLU A 152 -8.96 -31.07 51.20
N GLU A 153 -10.11 -30.40 51.15
CA GLU A 153 -10.77 -30.04 49.91
C GLU A 153 -9.79 -29.16 49.11
N VAL A 154 -9.04 -29.80 48.22
CA VAL A 154 -8.17 -29.13 47.26
C VAL A 154 -9.07 -28.20 46.44
N ALA A 155 -9.03 -26.90 46.75
CA ALA A 155 -9.79 -25.87 46.07
C ALA A 155 -9.46 -25.93 44.57
N LYS A 156 -10.36 -26.59 43.81
CA LYS A 156 -10.26 -26.74 42.36
C LYS A 156 -10.21 -25.35 41.77
N THR A 157 -9.04 -24.94 41.26
CA THR A 157 -8.87 -23.64 40.63
C THR A 157 -9.73 -23.61 39.36
N VAL A 158 -10.90 -22.97 39.43
CA VAL A 158 -11.82 -22.86 38.30
C VAL A 158 -11.22 -21.92 37.25
N THR A 159 -10.80 -22.47 36.12
CA THR A 159 -10.38 -21.67 34.96
C THR A 159 -11.58 -20.88 34.44
N LYS A 160 -11.40 -19.57 34.24
CA LYS A 160 -12.47 -18.63 33.87
C LYS A 160 -12.35 -18.20 32.40
N VAL A 161 -13.47 -17.82 31.78
CA VAL A 161 -13.56 -17.13 30.48
C VAL A 161 -14.20 -15.76 30.67
N ILE A 162 -13.71 -14.76 29.94
CA ILE A 162 -14.21 -13.39 29.99
C ILE A 162 -15.28 -13.22 28.92
N LEU A 163 -16.39 -12.55 29.24
CA LEU A 163 -17.45 -12.23 28.28
C LEU A 163 -17.45 -10.73 27.99
N TYR A 164 -17.15 -10.40 26.73
CA TYR A 164 -17.14 -9.03 26.22
C TYR A 164 -18.54 -8.62 25.79
N ARG A 165 -18.98 -7.40 26.18
CA ARG A 165 -20.25 -6.81 25.76
C ARG A 165 -20.02 -5.80 24.64
N MET A 166 -20.65 -6.05 23.49
CA MET A 166 -20.63 -5.18 22.32
C MET A 166 -22.02 -4.59 22.08
N PHE A 167 -22.11 -3.32 21.73
CA PHE A 167 -23.36 -2.63 21.44
C PHE A 167 -23.37 -2.03 20.03
N HIS A 168 -24.41 -2.29 19.26
CA HIS A 168 -24.58 -1.69 17.94
C HIS A 168 -25.42 -0.40 18.04
N PRO A 169 -24.86 0.80 17.75
CA PRO A 169 -25.55 2.07 18.01
C PRO A 169 -26.80 2.31 17.14
N VAL A 170 -26.87 1.71 15.95
CA VAL A 170 -28.03 1.85 15.04
C VAL A 170 -29.16 0.86 15.34
N THR A 171 -28.86 -0.44 15.50
CA THR A 171 -29.88 -1.47 15.73
C THR A 171 -30.27 -1.60 17.21
N CYS A 172 -29.47 -1.03 18.11
CA CYS A 172 -29.60 -1.17 19.56
C CYS A 172 -29.50 -2.64 20.04
N GLU A 173 -28.78 -3.47 19.28
CA GLU A 173 -28.50 -4.86 19.61
C GLU A 173 -27.26 -4.96 20.50
N HIS A 174 -27.27 -5.93 21.42
CA HIS A 174 -26.09 -6.31 22.18
C HIS A 174 -25.58 -7.67 21.71
N PHE A 175 -24.26 -7.81 21.64
CA PHE A 175 -23.59 -9.05 21.30
C PHE A 175 -22.59 -9.41 22.41
N TYR A 176 -22.55 -10.69 22.76
CA TYR A 176 -21.74 -11.21 23.87
C TYR A 176 -20.84 -12.32 23.36
N THR A 177 -19.54 -12.22 23.62
CA THR A 177 -18.57 -13.21 23.16
C THR A 177 -17.41 -13.36 24.12
N SER A 178 -16.87 -14.57 24.21
CA SER A 178 -15.58 -14.86 24.85
C SER A 178 -14.39 -14.73 23.89
N SER A 179 -14.64 -14.56 22.60
CA SER A 179 -13.62 -14.42 21.57
C SER A 179 -13.17 -12.96 21.44
N VAL A 180 -11.90 -12.73 21.78
CA VAL A 180 -11.21 -11.45 21.52
C VAL A 180 -11.24 -11.09 20.03
N VAL A 181 -11.17 -12.08 19.15
CA VAL A 181 -11.19 -11.88 17.69
C VAL A 181 -12.56 -11.38 17.23
N GLU A 182 -13.66 -12.01 17.68
CA GLU A 182 -15.02 -11.56 17.34
C GLU A 182 -15.28 -10.16 17.88
N ARG A 183 -14.93 -9.90 19.15
CA ARG A 183 -15.02 -8.58 19.78
C ARG A 183 -14.31 -7.51 18.94
N ASN A 184 -13.08 -7.79 18.54
CA ASN A 184 -12.28 -6.80 17.81
C ASN A 184 -12.81 -6.58 16.39
N ALA A 185 -13.25 -7.64 15.70
CA ALA A 185 -13.87 -7.52 14.38
C ALA A 185 -15.14 -6.65 14.44
N LEU A 186 -15.98 -6.83 15.46
CA LEU A 186 -17.17 -6.02 15.66
C LEU A 186 -16.84 -4.55 15.94
N GLY A 187 -15.84 -4.28 16.80
CA GLY A 187 -15.41 -2.91 17.07
C GLY A 187 -14.86 -2.19 15.82
N MET A 188 -14.12 -2.90 14.98
CA MET A 188 -13.66 -2.40 13.68
C MET A 188 -14.82 -2.17 12.69
N ALA A 189 -15.91 -2.92 12.84
CA ALA A 189 -17.15 -2.73 12.08
C ALA A 189 -18.07 -1.63 12.66
N GLY A 190 -17.62 -0.90 13.69
CA GLY A 190 -18.35 0.23 14.27
C GLY A 190 -19.24 -0.11 15.47
N TRP A 191 -19.18 -1.33 15.99
CA TRP A 191 -19.80 -1.65 17.27
C TRP A 191 -19.04 -0.95 18.40
N LYS A 192 -19.77 -0.54 19.44
CA LYS A 192 -19.19 0.01 20.65
C LYS A 192 -18.82 -1.14 21.59
N TYR A 193 -17.54 -1.22 21.97
CA TYR A 193 -17.12 -2.08 23.07
C TYR A 193 -17.52 -1.42 24.39
N GLU A 194 -18.34 -2.10 25.18
CA GLU A 194 -18.87 -1.58 26.46
C GLU A 194 -18.17 -2.17 27.69
N GLY A 195 -17.10 -2.93 27.47
CA GLY A 195 -16.32 -3.57 28.52
C GLY A 195 -16.66 -5.05 28.72
N ILE A 196 -16.17 -5.59 29.84
CA ILE A 196 -16.47 -6.95 30.29
C ILE A 196 -17.88 -6.94 30.89
N GLY A 197 -18.78 -7.77 30.34
CA GLY A 197 -20.10 -7.97 30.92
C GLY A 197 -20.04 -8.79 32.21
N TRP A 198 -19.33 -9.93 32.16
CA TRP A 198 -19.06 -10.81 33.31
C TRP A 198 -17.93 -11.80 32.96
N THR A 199 -17.49 -12.61 33.91
CA THR A 199 -16.70 -13.83 33.62
C THR A 199 -17.53 -15.08 33.89
N SER A 200 -17.20 -16.19 33.26
CA SER A 200 -17.91 -17.47 33.38
C SER A 200 -16.91 -18.61 33.54
N PRO A 201 -17.30 -19.76 34.13
CA PRO A 201 -16.43 -20.92 34.15
C PRO A 201 -16.11 -21.37 32.72
N SER A 202 -14.88 -21.85 32.52
CA SER A 202 -14.48 -22.47 31.26
C SER A 202 -15.24 -23.77 30.99
N ILE A 203 -15.69 -24.46 32.04
CA ILE A 203 -16.53 -25.66 31.97
C ILE A 203 -17.40 -25.78 33.24
N SER A 204 -18.65 -26.21 33.06
CA SER A 204 -19.59 -26.55 34.13
C SER A 204 -20.66 -27.52 33.60
N ASP A 205 -21.59 -27.95 34.44
CA ASP A 205 -22.70 -28.83 34.03
C ASP A 205 -23.82 -28.07 33.29
N THR A 206 -23.80 -26.73 33.34
CA THR A 206 -24.86 -25.87 32.78
C THR A 206 -24.34 -25.09 31.56
N PRO A 207 -24.48 -25.62 30.33
CA PRO A 207 -24.05 -24.92 29.12
C PRO A 207 -24.97 -23.73 28.77
N VAL A 208 -24.39 -22.68 28.20
CA VAL A 208 -25.12 -21.59 27.53
C VAL A 208 -24.92 -21.74 26.01
N TYR A 209 -26.00 -22.09 25.31
CA TYR A 209 -26.02 -22.28 23.87
C TYR A 209 -26.06 -20.92 23.16
N ARG A 210 -25.25 -20.78 22.10
CA ARG A 210 -25.25 -19.62 21.20
C ARG A 210 -25.92 -20.01 19.88
N LEU A 211 -26.94 -19.25 19.49
CA LEU A 211 -27.65 -19.46 18.24
C LEU A 211 -27.58 -18.22 17.36
N PHE A 212 -27.51 -18.41 16.05
CA PHE A 212 -27.52 -17.33 15.07
C PHE A 212 -28.69 -17.44 14.09
N SER A 213 -29.40 -16.34 13.88
CA SER A 213 -30.42 -16.23 12.84
C SER A 213 -29.84 -15.58 11.59
N THR A 214 -29.76 -16.32 10.48
CA THR A 214 -29.35 -15.77 9.18
C THR A 214 -30.35 -14.78 8.60
N VAL A 215 -31.62 -14.86 9.03
CA VAL A 215 -32.71 -14.00 8.56
C VAL A 215 -32.75 -12.68 9.34
N LEU A 216 -32.58 -12.76 10.66
CA LEU A 216 -32.58 -11.56 11.52
C LEU A 216 -31.19 -10.93 11.61
N CYS A 217 -30.13 -11.66 11.26
CA CYS A 217 -28.75 -11.29 11.53
C CYS A 217 -28.50 -11.02 13.02
N ASP A 218 -29.10 -11.83 13.89
CA ASP A 218 -29.10 -11.66 15.35
C ASP A 218 -28.66 -12.95 16.07
N HIS A 219 -28.15 -12.80 17.29
CA HIS A 219 -27.72 -13.91 18.13
C HIS A 219 -28.62 -14.07 19.37
N HIS A 220 -28.86 -15.32 19.76
CA HIS A 220 -29.59 -15.66 20.97
C HIS A 220 -28.75 -16.55 21.88
N TYR A 221 -28.95 -16.39 23.20
CA TYR A 221 -28.22 -17.13 24.22
C TYR A 221 -29.20 -17.75 25.21
N THR A 222 -29.04 -19.04 25.49
CA THR A 222 -29.94 -19.76 26.40
C THR A 222 -29.29 -20.97 27.05
N THR A 223 -29.63 -21.25 28.30
CA THR A 223 -29.32 -22.51 29.00
C THR A 223 -30.32 -23.62 28.66
N SER A 224 -31.47 -23.28 28.07
CA SER A 224 -32.54 -24.23 27.76
C SER A 224 -32.26 -24.97 26.46
N SER A 225 -31.99 -26.28 26.56
CA SER A 225 -31.89 -27.16 25.39
C SER A 225 -33.19 -27.19 24.58
N TYR A 226 -34.35 -27.10 25.23
CA TYR A 226 -35.64 -27.01 24.55
C TYR A 226 -35.77 -25.74 23.71
N GLU A 227 -35.40 -24.57 24.26
CA GLU A 227 -35.45 -23.30 23.52
C GLU A 227 -34.51 -23.32 22.31
N ARG A 228 -33.29 -23.84 22.50
CA ARG A 228 -32.34 -24.08 21.41
C ARG A 228 -32.96 -24.95 20.31
N ASP A 229 -33.50 -26.11 20.67
CA ASP A 229 -34.05 -27.08 19.71
C ASP A 229 -35.25 -26.50 18.95
N GLU A 230 -36.11 -25.72 19.61
CA GLU A 230 -37.23 -25.03 18.95
C GLU A 230 -36.74 -23.94 17.98
N LEU A 231 -35.72 -23.16 18.35
CA LEU A 231 -35.13 -22.15 17.45
C LEU A 231 -34.46 -22.80 16.23
N VAL A 232 -33.74 -23.91 16.42
CA VAL A 232 -33.13 -24.68 15.33
C VAL A 232 -34.20 -25.22 14.37
N LYS A 233 -35.30 -25.79 14.88
CA LYS A 233 -36.45 -26.19 14.05
C LYS A 233 -37.03 -25.03 13.25
N ASN A 234 -36.95 -23.81 13.78
CA ASN A 234 -37.40 -22.58 13.13
C ASN A 234 -36.30 -21.91 12.27
N GLY A 235 -35.22 -22.61 11.94
CA GLY A 235 -34.20 -22.17 10.98
C GLY A 235 -33.05 -21.36 11.57
N TRP A 236 -32.91 -21.31 12.89
CA TRP A 236 -31.69 -20.78 13.53
C TRP A 236 -30.55 -21.79 13.40
N ARG A 237 -29.34 -21.29 13.26
CA ARG A 237 -28.12 -22.10 13.31
C ARG A 237 -27.68 -22.23 14.76
N ASP A 238 -27.53 -23.46 15.24
CA ASP A 238 -26.84 -23.75 16.49
C ASP A 238 -25.33 -23.58 16.27
N GLU A 239 -24.71 -22.67 17.02
CA GLU A 239 -23.27 -22.42 16.99
C GLU A 239 -22.53 -23.14 18.12
N GLY A 240 -23.26 -23.94 18.90
CA GLY A 240 -22.74 -24.73 20.02
C GLY A 240 -22.76 -23.97 21.34
N ILE A 241 -21.90 -24.42 22.25
CA ILE A 241 -21.77 -23.83 23.59
C ILE A 241 -20.90 -22.57 23.48
N GLY A 242 -21.47 -21.42 23.78
CA GLY A 242 -20.72 -20.16 23.81
C GLY A 242 -19.86 -20.03 25.07
N TRP A 243 -20.44 -20.40 26.22
CA TRP A 243 -19.80 -20.45 27.53
C TRP A 243 -20.66 -21.29 28.50
N TYR A 244 -20.25 -21.41 29.75
CA TYR A 244 -20.95 -22.14 30.79
C TYR A 244 -21.48 -21.21 31.89
N SER A 245 -22.61 -21.56 32.48
CA SER A 245 -23.13 -20.91 33.69
C SER A 245 -22.33 -21.36 34.90
N ASP A 246 -22.15 -20.48 35.87
CA ASP A 246 -21.61 -20.84 37.18
C ASP A 246 -22.63 -21.66 37.98
N ASP A 247 -22.32 -22.93 38.23
CA ASP A 247 -23.18 -23.84 39.00
C ASP A 247 -23.19 -23.47 40.49
N ALA A 248 -22.20 -22.72 40.98
CA ALA A 248 -22.22 -22.13 42.32
C ALA A 248 -23.15 -20.91 42.45
N MET A 249 -23.73 -20.46 41.32
CA MET A 249 -24.71 -19.37 41.25
C MET A 249 -24.19 -18.03 41.80
N SER A 250 -22.90 -17.73 41.61
CA SER A 250 -22.24 -16.60 42.28
C SER A 250 -22.78 -15.23 41.86
N THR A 251 -22.97 -14.97 40.57
CA THR A 251 -23.43 -13.67 40.06
C THR A 251 -24.59 -13.83 39.08
N PRO A 252 -25.82 -13.37 39.41
CA PRO A 252 -26.97 -13.51 38.51
C PRO A 252 -26.82 -12.64 37.25
N ILE A 253 -27.08 -13.24 36.08
CA ILE A 253 -27.18 -12.54 34.80
C ILE A 253 -28.65 -12.43 34.41
N TYR A 254 -29.18 -11.20 34.48
CA TYR A 254 -30.57 -10.89 34.20
C TYR A 254 -30.81 -10.76 32.69
N ARG A 255 -31.93 -11.31 32.20
CA ARG A 255 -32.36 -11.21 30.80
C ARG A 255 -33.57 -10.30 30.67
N GLN A 256 -33.47 -9.29 29.80
CA GLN A 256 -34.60 -8.44 29.43
C GLN A 256 -34.83 -8.52 27.93
N PHE A 257 -36.10 -8.49 27.52
CA PHE A 257 -36.49 -8.55 26.11
C PHE A 257 -37.30 -7.33 25.69
N ASN A 258 -36.93 -6.72 24.56
CA ASN A 258 -37.69 -5.62 23.96
C ASN A 258 -38.28 -6.01 22.62
N SER A 259 -39.56 -6.38 22.61
CA SER A 259 -40.30 -6.73 21.40
C SER A 259 -40.60 -5.55 20.47
N LYS A 260 -40.34 -4.30 20.89
CA LYS A 260 -40.63 -3.09 20.12
C LYS A 260 -39.46 -2.65 19.23
N LEU A 261 -38.27 -3.20 19.44
CA LEU A 261 -37.15 -3.02 18.52
C LEU A 261 -37.41 -3.81 17.24
N TYR A 262 -36.83 -3.37 16.13
CA TYR A 262 -37.18 -3.81 14.77
C TYR A 262 -37.23 -5.34 14.61
N GLN A 263 -36.40 -6.09 15.33
CA GLN A 263 -36.31 -7.55 15.29
C GLN A 263 -36.65 -8.22 16.63
N GLY A 264 -36.99 -7.44 17.65
CA GLY A 264 -36.75 -7.81 19.05
C GLY A 264 -35.27 -7.61 19.42
N SER A 265 -34.97 -7.45 20.70
CA SER A 265 -33.57 -7.46 21.20
C SER A 265 -33.55 -7.95 22.64
N HIS A 266 -32.53 -8.73 22.98
CA HIS A 266 -32.25 -9.14 24.35
C HIS A 266 -31.12 -8.32 24.94
N ASN A 267 -31.23 -8.02 26.23
CA ASN A 267 -30.16 -7.51 27.07
C ASN A 267 -29.82 -8.56 28.12
N PHE A 268 -28.52 -8.78 28.33
CA PHE A 268 -27.99 -9.62 29.38
C PHE A 268 -27.04 -8.78 30.26
N THR A 269 -27.32 -8.71 31.55
CA THR A 269 -26.56 -7.85 32.47
C THR A 269 -26.46 -8.47 33.86
N ASN A 270 -25.32 -8.30 34.52
CA ASN A 270 -25.16 -8.56 35.95
C ASN A 270 -25.63 -7.37 36.81
N SER A 271 -25.92 -6.22 36.20
CA SER A 271 -26.37 -5.01 36.89
C SER A 271 -27.88 -5.07 37.11
N GLN A 272 -28.28 -5.34 38.35
CA GLN A 272 -29.68 -5.31 38.73
C GLN A 272 -30.30 -3.91 38.53
N ASN A 273 -29.50 -2.85 38.66
CA ASN A 273 -29.96 -1.48 38.41
C ASN A 273 -30.27 -1.23 36.93
N GLU A 274 -29.42 -1.72 36.02
CA GLU A 274 -29.67 -1.67 34.58
C GLU A 274 -30.94 -2.44 34.20
N ALA A 275 -31.07 -3.68 34.69
CA ALA A 275 -32.24 -4.52 34.45
C ALA A 275 -33.54 -3.81 34.87
N LYS A 276 -33.59 -3.28 36.11
CA LYS A 276 -34.73 -2.52 36.62
C LYS A 276 -35.02 -1.27 35.77
N THR A 277 -33.97 -0.57 35.33
CA THR A 277 -34.11 0.63 34.49
C THR A 277 -34.66 0.29 33.10
N LEU A 278 -34.27 -0.83 32.49
CA LEU A 278 -34.82 -1.25 31.21
C LEU A 278 -36.30 -1.62 31.32
N VAL A 279 -36.70 -2.27 32.42
CA VAL A 279 -38.11 -2.61 32.68
C VAL A 279 -38.97 -1.36 32.81
N THR A 280 -38.52 -0.32 33.52
CA THR A 280 -39.26 0.96 33.59
C THR A 280 -39.38 1.65 32.22
N ARG A 281 -38.47 1.34 31.28
CA ARG A 281 -38.50 1.79 29.88
C ARG A 281 -39.29 0.85 28.96
N GLY A 282 -40.01 -0.11 29.51
CA GLY A 282 -40.94 -0.98 28.77
C GLY A 282 -40.31 -2.24 28.18
N TRP A 283 -39.10 -2.61 28.61
CA TRP A 283 -38.57 -3.96 28.36
C TRP A 283 -39.30 -4.97 29.24
N ARG A 284 -39.47 -6.20 28.74
CA ARG A 284 -39.99 -7.32 29.52
C ARG A 284 -38.87 -7.91 30.35
N ASP A 285 -39.11 -8.09 31.64
CA ASP A 285 -38.24 -8.89 32.49
C ASP A 285 -38.48 -10.38 32.23
N GLU A 286 -37.41 -11.12 31.97
CA GLU A 286 -37.45 -12.57 31.77
C GLU A 286 -36.71 -13.33 32.86
N GLY A 287 -36.28 -12.62 33.92
CA GLY A 287 -35.63 -13.21 35.09
C GLY A 287 -34.14 -13.45 34.90
N ILE A 288 -33.60 -14.38 35.70
CA ILE A 288 -32.19 -14.80 35.63
C ILE A 288 -32.06 -15.81 34.49
N ALA A 289 -31.20 -15.54 33.52
CA ALA A 289 -30.94 -16.47 32.43
C ALA A 289 -29.86 -17.50 32.78
N TRP A 290 -28.83 -17.09 33.51
CA TRP A 290 -27.75 -17.93 34.04
C TRP A 290 -26.96 -17.16 35.10
N TYR A 291 -25.88 -17.77 35.60
CA TYR A 291 -24.96 -17.17 36.56
C TYR A 291 -23.55 -17.05 35.98
N GLY A 292 -22.85 -15.98 36.33
CA GLY A 292 -21.43 -15.77 36.06
C GLY A 292 -20.62 -15.78 37.35
N MET A 293 -19.31 -15.61 37.19
CA MET A 293 -18.33 -15.36 38.25
C MET A 293 -17.86 -13.92 38.06
N LEU A 294 -18.07 -13.03 39.02
CA LEU A 294 -17.42 -11.71 38.98
C LEU A 294 -16.02 -11.86 39.56
N ASP A 295 -14.99 -11.48 38.82
CA ASP A 295 -13.67 -11.29 39.43
C ASP A 295 -13.69 -9.97 40.22
N PRO A 296 -13.20 -9.93 41.47
CA PRO A 296 -13.12 -8.71 42.25
C PRO A 296 -12.16 -7.65 41.70
N ASP A 297 -11.40 -7.91 40.63
CA ASP A 297 -10.51 -6.91 40.03
C ASP A 297 -11.28 -5.95 39.08
N PRO A 298 -11.50 -4.68 39.48
CA PRO A 298 -12.31 -3.73 38.74
C PRO A 298 -11.59 -3.09 37.54
N GLU A 299 -10.29 -3.39 37.31
CA GLU A 299 -9.46 -2.73 36.29
C GLU A 299 -9.17 -3.56 35.03
N ILE A 300 -9.84 -4.70 34.85
CA ILE A 300 -9.67 -5.51 33.63
C ILE A 300 -10.48 -4.89 32.46
N LEU A 301 -10.20 -3.64 32.09
CA LEU A 301 -10.56 -3.13 30.78
C LEU A 301 -9.50 -3.68 29.82
N TYR A 302 -9.79 -4.74 29.07
CA TYR A 302 -8.92 -5.15 27.95
C TYR A 302 -9.22 -4.26 26.74
N PRO A 303 -8.52 -3.12 26.53
CA PRO A 303 -8.79 -2.30 25.37
C PRO A 303 -8.54 -3.09 24.07
N MET A 304 -9.14 -2.63 23.00
CA MET A 304 -8.96 -3.19 21.68
C MET A 304 -7.58 -2.83 21.16
N THR A 305 -6.76 -3.86 20.93
CA THR A 305 -5.40 -3.68 20.38
C THR A 305 -5.16 -4.46 19.09
N ILE A 306 -6.02 -5.41 18.73
CA ILE A 306 -5.82 -6.26 17.55
C ILE A 306 -6.61 -5.71 16.37
N ALA A 307 -5.91 -5.45 15.27
CA ALA A 307 -6.50 -5.07 13.99
C ALA A 307 -5.69 -5.69 12.84
N ASP A 308 -6.36 -6.06 11.75
CA ASP A 308 -5.75 -6.69 10.56
C ASP A 308 -4.86 -7.91 10.88
N GLY A 309 -5.23 -8.69 11.91
CA GLY A 309 -4.48 -9.85 12.38
C GLY A 309 -3.21 -9.55 13.17
N VAL A 310 -2.93 -8.27 13.48
CA VAL A 310 -1.78 -7.84 14.27
C VAL A 310 -2.23 -7.31 15.62
N ASP A 311 -1.63 -7.81 16.70
CA ASP A 311 -1.79 -7.22 18.04
C ASP A 311 -0.88 -6.00 18.21
N TYR A 312 -1.48 -4.82 18.25
CA TYR A 312 -0.80 -3.54 18.44
C TYR A 312 -0.57 -3.16 19.91
N SER A 313 -0.79 -4.06 20.88
CA SER A 313 -0.62 -3.80 22.31
C SER A 313 0.77 -3.24 22.69
N LYS A 314 1.81 -3.53 21.90
CA LYS A 314 3.17 -3.01 22.11
C LYS A 314 3.38 -1.57 21.64
N VAL A 315 2.51 -1.05 20.78
CA VAL A 315 2.64 0.29 20.17
C VAL A 315 1.40 1.17 20.35
N TYR A 316 0.32 0.62 20.92
CA TYR A 316 -0.96 1.29 21.09
C TYR A 316 -1.48 1.11 22.52
N ASN A 317 -1.96 2.20 23.10
CA ASN A 317 -2.69 2.20 24.35
C ASN A 317 -3.91 3.11 24.21
N TYR A 318 -5.12 2.56 24.48
CA TYR A 318 -6.38 3.26 24.30
C TYR A 318 -6.42 4.60 25.05
N GLU A 319 -6.12 4.59 26.36
CA GLU A 319 -6.20 5.79 27.20
C GLU A 319 -5.17 6.85 26.77
N TYR A 320 -3.94 6.42 26.46
CA TYR A 320 -2.93 7.31 25.91
C TYR A 320 -3.44 7.97 24.62
N TYR A 321 -3.92 7.17 23.67
CA TYR A 321 -4.33 7.68 22.35
C TYR A 321 -5.57 8.59 22.45
N LYS A 322 -6.54 8.22 23.28
CA LYS A 322 -7.76 8.99 23.58
C LYS A 322 -7.43 10.37 24.15
N THR A 323 -6.55 10.42 25.13
CA THR A 323 -6.22 11.67 25.84
C THR A 323 -5.22 12.54 25.08
N HIS A 324 -4.32 11.93 24.31
CA HIS A 324 -3.29 12.65 23.57
C HIS A 324 -3.79 13.26 22.24
N TYR A 325 -4.80 12.64 21.61
CA TYR A 325 -5.34 13.07 20.32
C TYR A 325 -6.81 13.49 20.41
N THR A 326 -7.04 14.63 21.08
CA THR A 326 -8.39 15.18 21.26
C THR A 326 -9.06 15.60 19.96
N ASP A 327 -8.29 15.85 18.90
CA ASP A 327 -8.80 16.07 17.54
C ASP A 327 -9.54 14.85 16.99
N VAL A 328 -9.05 13.65 17.32
CA VAL A 328 -9.65 12.38 16.90
C VAL A 328 -10.92 12.12 17.70
N THR A 329 -10.86 12.27 19.03
CA THR A 329 -12.02 12.01 19.90
C THR A 329 -13.15 13.00 19.68
N SER A 330 -12.84 14.27 19.39
CA SER A 330 -13.85 15.27 19.04
C SER A 330 -14.63 14.93 17.76
N ARG A 331 -13.98 14.22 16.82
CA ARG A 331 -14.59 13.84 15.54
C ARG A 331 -15.26 12.47 15.57
N LEU A 332 -14.65 11.49 16.23
CA LEU A 332 -15.08 10.08 16.20
C LEU A 332 -15.73 9.60 17.50
N GLY A 333 -15.71 10.41 18.56
CA GLY A 333 -16.03 9.96 19.92
C GLY A 333 -14.88 9.16 20.54
N ASP A 334 -15.16 8.51 21.67
CA ASP A 334 -14.17 7.78 22.47
C ASP A 334 -14.35 6.26 22.45
N SER A 335 -15.05 5.74 21.44
CA SER A 335 -15.17 4.29 21.25
C SER A 335 -13.80 3.67 20.98
N ASP A 336 -13.44 2.65 21.74
CA ASP A 336 -12.17 1.95 21.67
C ASP A 336 -11.86 1.42 20.26
N GLY A 337 -12.82 0.72 19.65
CA GLY A 337 -12.70 0.25 18.26
C GLY A 337 -12.54 1.38 17.24
N ALA A 338 -13.19 2.53 17.45
CA ALA A 338 -13.06 3.67 16.55
C ALA A 338 -11.67 4.32 16.64
N LEU A 339 -11.12 4.42 17.86
CA LEU A 339 -9.78 4.97 18.09
C LEU A 339 -8.69 4.02 17.58
N LEU A 340 -8.81 2.71 17.80
CA LEU A 340 -7.91 1.72 17.20
C LEU A 340 -7.97 1.79 15.68
N ASN A 341 -9.18 1.80 15.10
CA ASN A 341 -9.35 1.89 13.64
C ASN A 341 -8.71 3.17 13.09
N HIS A 342 -8.89 4.31 13.75
CA HIS A 342 -8.22 5.55 13.37
C HIS A 342 -6.70 5.41 13.43
N PHE A 343 -6.16 4.87 14.53
CA PHE A 343 -4.73 4.67 14.69
C PHE A 343 -4.15 3.84 13.54
N VAL A 344 -4.75 2.69 13.21
CA VAL A 344 -4.21 1.78 12.19
C VAL A 344 -4.42 2.24 10.74
N THR A 345 -5.43 3.07 10.47
CA THR A 345 -5.73 3.55 9.10
C THR A 345 -5.13 4.92 8.79
N GLN A 346 -5.12 5.83 9.76
CA GLN A 346 -4.63 7.21 9.58
C GLN A 346 -3.47 7.53 10.51
N GLY A 347 -3.56 7.21 11.81
CA GLY A 347 -2.56 7.58 12.81
C GLY A 347 -1.15 7.10 12.44
N MET A 348 -1.01 5.85 11.99
CA MET A 348 0.28 5.29 11.55
C MET A 348 0.84 6.00 10.31
N ARG A 349 -0.01 6.41 9.36
CA ARG A 349 0.38 7.20 8.17
C ARG A 349 0.82 8.61 8.56
N GLU A 350 0.17 9.17 9.57
CA GLU A 350 0.50 10.46 10.16
C GLU A 350 1.68 10.40 11.14
N LEU A 351 2.28 9.21 11.34
CA LEU A 351 3.37 8.97 12.29
C LEU A 351 3.01 9.30 13.74
N ARG A 352 1.72 9.15 14.11
CA ARG A 352 1.23 9.38 15.47
C ARG A 352 1.75 8.33 16.44
N THR A 353 2.14 8.80 17.62
CA THR A 353 2.60 7.97 18.73
C THR A 353 1.40 7.27 19.37
N GLY A 354 1.34 5.94 19.32
CA GLY A 354 0.21 5.18 19.85
C GLY A 354 0.26 4.94 21.37
N ASN A 355 1.43 5.08 21.99
CA ASN A 355 1.65 4.94 23.42
C ASN A 355 2.87 5.77 23.88
N GLY A 356 3.13 5.89 25.18
CA GLY A 356 4.26 6.67 25.70
C GLY A 356 5.66 6.07 25.50
N VAL A 357 5.83 5.00 24.72
CA VAL A 357 7.08 4.21 24.66
C VAL A 357 7.61 4.08 23.23
N PHE A 358 6.75 3.80 22.25
CA PHE A 358 7.13 3.52 20.87
C PHE A 358 7.04 4.78 19.99
N TYR A 359 8.17 5.26 19.50
CA TYR A 359 8.26 6.42 18.63
C TYR A 359 8.68 5.98 17.22
N VAL A 360 7.70 5.81 16.32
CA VAL A 360 7.93 5.24 14.99
C VAL A 360 9.02 5.96 14.19
N LYS A 361 9.13 7.29 14.34
CA LYS A 361 10.13 8.08 13.61
C LYS A 361 11.54 7.73 14.05
N SER A 362 11.72 7.47 15.35
CA SER A 362 12.97 7.00 15.93
C SER A 362 13.34 5.63 15.38
N TYR A 363 12.35 4.73 15.35
CA TYR A 363 12.47 3.38 14.79
C TYR A 363 12.85 3.39 13.30
N ILE A 364 12.19 4.25 12.49
CA ILE A 364 12.51 4.46 11.08
C ILE A 364 13.95 4.97 10.93
N TYR A 365 14.37 5.94 11.73
CA TYR A 365 15.72 6.51 11.66
C TYR A 365 16.83 5.53 11.99
N GLU A 366 16.62 4.64 12.94
CA GLU A 366 17.65 3.71 13.39
C GLU A 366 17.86 2.53 12.44
N TYR A 367 16.78 1.97 11.88
CA TYR A 367 16.84 0.67 11.20
C TYR A 367 16.82 0.76 9.67
N LYS A 368 18.03 0.76 9.07
CA LYS A 368 18.24 0.79 7.61
C LYS A 368 17.57 -0.38 6.87
N ASP A 369 17.61 -1.58 7.46
CA ASP A 369 17.00 -2.80 6.91
C ASP A 369 15.49 -2.64 6.71
N LEU A 370 14.81 -2.00 7.67
CA LEU A 370 13.38 -1.72 7.57
C LEU A 370 13.10 -0.62 6.53
N ARG A 371 13.92 0.44 6.49
CA ARG A 371 13.79 1.48 5.46
C ARG A 371 13.93 0.94 4.04
N LYS A 372 14.83 -0.01 3.85
CA LYS A 372 15.01 -0.68 2.55
C LYS A 372 13.75 -1.46 2.14
N LEU A 373 13.10 -2.15 3.08
CA LEU A 373 11.97 -3.02 2.79
C LEU A 373 10.64 -2.28 2.74
N TYR A 374 10.44 -1.32 3.64
CA TYR A 374 9.14 -0.68 3.86
C TYR A 374 9.05 0.72 3.29
N LYS A 375 10.18 1.41 3.05
CA LYS A 375 10.19 2.78 2.53
C LYS A 375 9.26 3.67 3.37
N ASP A 376 8.28 4.34 2.76
CA ASP A 376 7.25 5.19 3.36
C ASP A 376 5.99 4.44 3.83
N ASN A 377 5.96 3.10 3.76
CA ASN A 377 4.87 2.30 4.32
C ASN A 377 4.99 2.22 5.85
N TYR A 378 4.65 3.32 6.52
CA TYR A 378 4.82 3.50 7.96
C TYR A 378 4.09 2.44 8.79
N LYS A 379 2.92 1.97 8.34
CA LYS A 379 2.16 0.90 9.01
C LYS A 379 2.99 -0.38 9.20
N LYS A 380 3.85 -0.72 8.24
CA LYS A 380 4.72 -1.90 8.35
C LYS A 380 5.76 -1.78 9.47
N TYR A 381 6.20 -0.58 9.83
CA TYR A 381 7.14 -0.39 10.95
C TYR A 381 6.49 -0.68 12.30
N TYR A 382 5.25 -0.21 12.51
CA TYR A 382 4.47 -0.55 13.71
C TYR A 382 4.23 -2.06 13.80
N ALA A 383 3.74 -2.66 12.71
CA ALA A 383 3.48 -4.09 12.66
C ALA A 383 4.75 -4.93 12.87
N HIS A 384 5.87 -4.51 12.28
CA HIS A 384 7.16 -5.17 12.47
C HIS A 384 7.58 -5.17 13.93
N TYR A 385 7.46 -4.05 14.64
CA TYR A 385 7.82 -4.04 16.06
C TYR A 385 6.96 -4.99 16.89
N CYS A 386 5.65 -5.03 16.65
CA CYS A 386 4.74 -5.95 17.35
C CYS A 386 5.04 -7.43 17.10
N THR A 387 5.47 -7.78 15.90
CA THR A 387 5.63 -9.19 15.47
C THR A 387 7.05 -9.72 15.71
N ASN A 388 8.06 -8.88 15.43
CA ASN A 388 9.46 -9.23 15.34
C ASN A 388 10.35 -8.32 16.18
N GLY A 389 10.23 -6.99 15.99
CA GLY A 389 11.16 -6.02 16.57
C GLY A 389 11.25 -6.06 18.10
N TYR A 390 10.15 -6.37 18.78
CA TYR A 390 10.14 -6.58 20.24
C TYR A 390 10.99 -7.80 20.65
N LYS A 391 10.88 -8.92 19.91
CA LYS A 391 11.66 -10.15 20.15
C LYS A 391 13.14 -9.96 19.83
N GLU A 392 13.42 -9.10 18.85
CA GLU A 392 14.77 -8.71 18.45
C GLU A 392 15.41 -7.68 19.38
N ASN A 393 14.72 -7.24 20.44
CA ASN A 393 15.17 -6.21 21.38
C ASN A 393 15.56 -4.89 20.68
N ARG A 394 14.84 -4.51 19.61
CA ARG A 394 15.09 -3.26 18.91
C ARG A 394 14.71 -2.05 19.77
N HIS A 395 15.55 -1.03 19.79
CA HIS A 395 15.26 0.27 20.38
C HIS A 395 14.09 0.94 19.67
N VAL A 396 13.30 1.72 20.41
CA VAL A 396 12.04 2.30 19.91
C VAL A 396 11.95 3.81 20.07
N SER A 397 12.98 4.41 20.65
CA SER A 397 13.02 5.82 21.03
C SER A 397 14.46 6.33 21.09
N GLY A 398 14.65 7.65 21.22
CA GLY A 398 15.96 8.28 21.42
C GLY A 398 16.79 8.54 20.15
N CYS A 399 16.57 7.81 19.06
CA CYS A 399 17.18 8.11 17.76
C CYS A 399 16.49 9.33 17.11
N THR A 400 17.20 10.46 17.03
CA THR A 400 16.70 11.75 16.48
C THR A 400 17.23 12.08 15.09
N SER A 401 18.18 11.29 14.57
CA SER A 401 18.82 11.47 13.27
C SER A 401 19.00 10.14 12.54
N LEU A 402 18.91 10.20 11.21
CA LEU A 402 19.00 9.03 10.34
C LEU A 402 20.35 8.30 10.52
N LYS A 403 20.30 7.00 10.82
CA LYS A 403 21.50 6.15 10.97
C LYS A 403 21.76 5.35 9.71
N ASN A 404 23.03 5.30 9.30
CA ASN A 404 23.52 4.51 8.16
C ASN A 404 22.68 4.73 6.88
N PRO A 405 22.56 5.97 6.36
CA PRO A 405 21.77 6.22 5.16
C PRO A 405 22.29 5.42 3.96
N ASP A 406 21.37 5.04 3.06
CA ASP A 406 21.70 4.46 1.75
C ASP A 406 21.23 5.36 0.62
N TYR A 407 22.15 5.72 -0.26
CA TYR A 407 21.89 6.61 -1.39
C TYR A 407 21.97 5.87 -2.73
N LYS A 408 21.82 4.55 -2.74
CA LYS A 408 21.81 3.77 -3.99
C LYS A 408 20.44 3.73 -4.63
N TYR A 409 20.40 4.02 -5.93
CA TYR A 409 19.21 3.86 -6.76
C TYR A 409 19.62 3.34 -8.15
N ALA A 410 18.93 2.31 -8.64
CA ALA A 410 19.23 1.64 -9.91
C ALA A 410 20.73 1.26 -10.11
N GLY A 411 21.38 0.83 -9.03
CA GLY A 411 22.81 0.45 -9.05
C GLY A 411 23.79 1.64 -8.98
N VAL A 412 23.32 2.88 -9.02
CA VAL A 412 24.15 4.09 -8.93
C VAL A 412 24.14 4.64 -7.51
N ASP A 413 25.31 5.02 -7.00
CA ASP A 413 25.46 5.70 -5.71
C ASP A 413 25.33 7.23 -5.86
N PHE A 414 24.32 7.80 -5.21
CA PHE A 414 24.04 9.24 -5.21
C PHE A 414 24.76 10.01 -4.10
N SER A 415 25.51 9.34 -3.21
CA SER A 415 26.27 9.99 -2.13
C SER A 415 27.14 11.19 -2.55
N PRO A 416 27.70 11.27 -3.79
CA PRO A 416 28.46 12.44 -4.22
C PRO A 416 27.61 13.71 -4.41
N ILE A 417 26.31 13.56 -4.67
CA ILE A 417 25.41 14.66 -5.07
C ILE A 417 24.15 14.79 -4.21
N PHE A 418 23.93 13.87 -3.28
CA PHE A 418 22.77 13.83 -2.40
C PHE A 418 23.21 13.76 -0.94
N ASP A 419 22.59 14.58 -0.10
CA ASP A 419 22.69 14.52 1.36
C ASP A 419 21.29 14.61 1.97
N TYR A 420 20.97 13.65 2.84
CA TYR A 420 19.64 13.54 3.43
C TYR A 420 19.22 14.79 4.22
N ASN A 421 20.09 15.29 5.10
CA ASN A 421 19.76 16.42 5.98
C ASN A 421 19.61 17.72 5.16
N TYR A 422 20.48 17.92 4.18
CA TYR A 422 20.35 19.00 3.21
C TYR A 422 19.01 18.92 2.48
N TYR A 423 18.68 17.75 1.92
CA TYR A 423 17.46 17.59 1.12
C TYR A 423 16.19 17.82 1.95
N VAL A 424 16.13 17.24 3.15
CA VAL A 424 14.96 17.38 4.04
C VAL A 424 14.75 18.82 4.50
N SER A 425 15.83 19.54 4.80
CA SER A 425 15.76 20.94 5.24
C SER A 425 15.37 21.91 4.12
N HIS A 426 15.76 21.64 2.87
CA HIS A 426 15.50 22.53 1.73
C HIS A 426 14.18 22.24 1.00
N TYR A 427 13.66 21.02 1.12
CA TYR A 427 12.52 20.55 0.33
C TYR A 427 11.40 19.95 1.18
N ALA A 428 11.00 20.66 2.25
CA ALA A 428 9.97 20.20 3.19
C ALA A 428 8.64 19.81 2.52
N SER A 429 8.22 20.51 1.46
CA SER A 429 7.01 20.19 0.70
C SER A 429 7.10 18.84 -0.02
N ILE A 430 8.27 18.52 -0.58
CA ILE A 430 8.54 17.22 -1.20
C ILE A 430 8.55 16.14 -0.13
N VAL A 431 9.24 16.35 0.98
CA VAL A 431 9.28 15.39 2.10
C VAL A 431 7.87 15.06 2.62
N LYS A 432 7.00 16.08 2.70
CA LYS A 432 5.61 15.90 3.10
C LYS A 432 4.80 15.09 2.07
N SER A 433 5.08 15.22 0.78
CA SER A 433 4.32 14.54 -0.27
C SER A 433 4.81 13.13 -0.60
N VAL A 434 6.11 12.88 -0.54
CA VAL A 434 6.70 11.58 -0.96
C VAL A 434 7.25 10.75 0.20
N GLY A 435 7.19 11.27 1.43
CA GLY A 435 7.77 10.64 2.60
C GLY A 435 9.22 11.05 2.86
N PHE A 436 9.74 10.63 4.02
CA PHE A 436 11.00 11.16 4.57
C PHE A 436 12.12 10.13 4.71
N THR A 437 12.03 8.95 4.09
CA THR A 437 13.15 7.99 4.16
C THR A 437 14.25 8.35 3.15
N ASP A 438 15.49 7.93 3.43
CA ASP A 438 16.60 8.00 2.47
C ASP A 438 16.25 7.37 1.13
N TYR A 439 15.71 6.14 1.14
CA TYR A 439 15.35 5.43 -0.09
C TYR A 439 14.29 6.17 -0.92
N THR A 440 13.23 6.69 -0.29
CA THR A 440 12.16 7.41 -1.01
C THR A 440 12.64 8.73 -1.58
N LEU A 441 13.44 9.47 -0.81
CA LEU A 441 13.94 10.77 -1.25
C LEU A 441 15.00 10.65 -2.35
N VAL A 442 15.90 9.65 -2.27
CA VAL A 442 16.89 9.38 -3.34
C VAL A 442 16.19 8.93 -4.61
N GLU A 443 15.20 8.05 -4.52
CA GLU A 443 14.39 7.62 -5.66
C GLU A 443 13.67 8.82 -6.31
N TYR A 444 13.02 9.67 -5.50
CA TYR A 444 12.36 10.87 -6.00
C TYR A 444 13.37 11.84 -6.65
N PHE A 445 14.53 12.05 -6.02
CA PHE A 445 15.57 12.92 -6.55
C PHE A 445 16.12 12.39 -7.88
N ALA A 446 16.36 11.08 -7.99
CA ALA A 446 16.78 10.46 -9.23
C ALA A 446 15.74 10.62 -10.34
N LYS A 447 14.45 10.37 -10.05
CA LYS A 447 13.35 10.42 -11.04
C LYS A 447 12.93 11.84 -11.44
N ASN A 448 13.03 12.80 -10.54
CA ASN A 448 12.45 14.14 -10.71
C ASN A 448 13.46 15.27 -10.45
N GLY A 449 14.23 15.16 -9.37
CA GLY A 449 15.17 16.20 -8.97
C GLY A 449 16.28 16.44 -10.01
N LEU A 450 16.89 15.37 -10.52
CA LEU A 450 17.89 15.44 -11.58
C LEU A 450 17.37 16.09 -12.86
N LYS A 451 16.13 15.78 -13.28
CA LYS A 451 15.47 16.41 -14.45
C LYS A 451 15.35 17.92 -14.26
N LYS A 452 15.05 18.36 -13.04
CA LYS A 452 14.84 19.76 -12.65
C LYS A 452 16.12 20.50 -12.28
N ASN A 453 17.30 19.89 -12.45
CA ASN A 453 18.58 20.44 -11.98
C ASN A 453 18.58 20.77 -10.47
N GLN A 454 17.83 20.02 -9.67
CA GLN A 454 17.69 20.28 -8.24
C GLN A 454 19.03 20.01 -7.53
N LYS A 455 19.42 20.92 -6.63
CA LYS A 455 20.57 20.76 -5.74
C LYS A 455 20.14 19.88 -4.56
N ALA A 456 20.84 18.77 -4.29
CA ALA A 456 20.50 17.87 -3.18
C ALA A 456 21.60 17.72 -2.13
N LYS A 457 22.67 18.51 -2.25
CA LYS A 457 23.80 18.54 -1.31
C LYS A 457 24.40 19.93 -1.34
N ASP A 458 24.90 20.41 -0.20
CA ASP A 458 25.38 21.80 -0.10
C ASP A 458 26.56 22.09 -1.04
N SER A 459 27.49 21.13 -1.14
CA SER A 459 28.60 21.17 -2.09
C SER A 459 28.76 19.82 -2.77
N TYR A 460 28.92 19.84 -4.09
CA TYR A 460 29.12 18.66 -4.92
C TYR A 460 29.95 19.01 -6.17
N ASN A 461 30.56 18.00 -6.78
CA ASN A 461 31.31 18.17 -8.02
C ASN A 461 30.33 18.19 -9.22
N THR A 462 30.29 19.31 -9.95
CA THR A 462 29.38 19.49 -11.11
C THR A 462 29.60 18.47 -12.21
N ALA A 463 30.84 18.04 -12.47
CA ALA A 463 31.11 17.00 -13.47
C ALA A 463 30.54 15.64 -13.04
N THR A 464 30.60 15.32 -11.75
CA THR A 464 29.99 14.11 -11.17
C THR A 464 28.46 14.18 -11.26
N TYR A 465 27.87 15.34 -10.96
CA TYR A 465 26.44 15.58 -11.14
C TYR A 465 26.01 15.37 -12.58
N ASN A 466 26.70 15.99 -13.54
CA ASN A 466 26.38 15.86 -14.95
C ASN A 466 26.56 14.42 -15.44
N LYS A 467 27.59 13.70 -14.97
CA LYS A 467 27.77 12.29 -15.31
C LYS A 467 26.63 11.41 -14.80
N ILE A 468 26.21 11.61 -13.55
CA ILE A 468 25.06 10.87 -12.99
C ILE A 468 23.79 11.26 -13.73
N LYS A 469 23.57 12.56 -13.99
CA LYS A 469 22.40 13.04 -14.73
C LYS A 469 22.33 12.45 -16.13
N GLU A 470 23.43 12.46 -16.89
CA GLU A 470 23.52 11.91 -18.25
C GLU A 470 23.21 10.41 -18.28
N HIS A 471 23.58 9.67 -17.22
CA HIS A 471 23.26 8.25 -17.10
C HIS A 471 21.74 7.99 -17.03
N PHE A 472 20.98 8.87 -16.36
CA PHE A 472 19.52 8.73 -16.23
C PHE A 472 18.72 9.51 -17.28
N TYR A 473 19.29 10.61 -17.78
CA TYR A 473 18.69 11.58 -18.69
C TYR A 473 19.75 12.01 -19.72
N PRO A 474 20.08 11.13 -20.68
CA PRO A 474 21.02 11.47 -21.72
C PRO A 474 20.51 12.69 -22.51
N SER A 475 21.43 13.54 -22.93
CA SER A 475 21.08 14.67 -23.78
C SER A 475 20.67 14.15 -25.16
N HIS A 476 19.46 14.48 -25.58
CA HIS A 476 18.97 14.18 -26.93
C HIS A 476 18.91 15.43 -27.81
N ASP A 477 18.94 15.23 -29.13
CA ASP A 477 18.78 16.30 -30.10
C ASP A 477 17.31 16.67 -30.37
N ASP A 478 17.09 17.70 -31.21
CA ASP A 478 15.75 18.14 -31.57
C ASP A 478 14.93 17.05 -32.28
N MET A 479 15.56 16.16 -33.06
CA MET A 479 14.86 15.09 -33.77
C MET A 479 14.22 14.12 -32.77
N TYR A 480 14.89 13.81 -31.65
CA TYR A 480 14.33 12.97 -30.59
C TYR A 480 13.02 13.53 -30.03
N TYR A 481 12.96 14.83 -29.75
CA TYR A 481 11.75 15.46 -29.21
C TYR A 481 10.62 15.52 -30.25
N VAL A 482 10.96 15.71 -31.53
CA VAL A 482 9.99 15.62 -32.64
C VAL A 482 9.42 14.20 -32.73
N ALA A 483 10.27 13.17 -32.59
CA ALA A 483 9.85 11.77 -32.68
C ALA A 483 8.77 11.41 -31.65
N GLN A 484 8.87 11.94 -30.42
CA GLN A 484 7.93 11.63 -29.33
C GLN A 484 6.47 11.97 -29.65
N GLN A 485 6.23 12.87 -30.60
CA GLN A 485 4.89 13.32 -30.96
C GLN A 485 4.13 12.33 -31.85
N PHE A 486 4.83 11.42 -32.53
CA PHE A 486 4.25 10.54 -33.55
C PHE A 486 3.96 9.13 -33.05
N SER A 487 2.84 8.56 -33.51
CA SER A 487 2.58 7.12 -33.47
C SER A 487 2.98 6.46 -34.79
N SER A 488 3.25 5.16 -34.74
CA SER A 488 3.55 4.32 -35.89
C SER A 488 2.74 3.03 -35.82
N ALA A 489 2.44 2.43 -36.97
CA ALA A 489 1.74 1.14 -37.03
C ALA A 489 2.65 -0.03 -36.63
N THR A 490 3.96 0.21 -36.54
CA THR A 490 4.98 -0.72 -36.09
C THR A 490 5.66 -0.17 -34.84
N ASN A 491 6.48 -0.99 -34.18
CA ASN A 491 7.38 -0.54 -33.12
C ASN A 491 8.63 0.21 -33.64
N TRP A 492 8.54 0.79 -34.84
CA TRP A 492 9.59 1.56 -35.51
C TRP A 492 9.07 2.92 -35.96
N LEU A 493 9.95 3.91 -36.06
CA LEU A 493 9.65 5.24 -36.60
C LEU A 493 10.88 5.77 -37.36
N ILE A 494 10.65 6.40 -38.51
CA ILE A 494 11.70 7.06 -39.29
C ILE A 494 11.40 8.57 -39.36
N LEU A 495 12.35 9.39 -38.93
CA LEU A 495 12.35 10.83 -39.19
C LEU A 495 13.43 11.16 -40.22
N CYS A 496 13.11 12.01 -41.19
CA CYS A 496 14.08 12.54 -42.15
C CYS A 496 14.06 14.06 -42.07
N ASN A 497 15.12 14.64 -41.50
CA ASN A 497 15.32 16.08 -41.49
C ASN A 497 16.16 16.49 -42.71
N ARG A 498 15.51 17.11 -43.70
CA ARG A 498 16.15 17.61 -44.93
C ARG A 498 17.11 18.76 -44.66
N GLY A 499 16.77 19.64 -43.72
CA GLY A 499 17.58 20.78 -43.32
C GLY A 499 18.75 20.41 -42.43
N GLN A 500 18.89 19.15 -41.99
CA GLN A 500 20.09 18.59 -41.35
C GLN A 500 20.77 17.52 -42.22
N ARG A 501 20.08 16.97 -43.23
CA ARG A 501 20.52 15.82 -44.05
C ARG A 501 20.77 14.57 -43.21
N ILE A 502 19.84 14.32 -42.29
CA ILE A 502 19.87 13.19 -41.38
C ILE A 502 18.54 12.42 -41.47
N VAL A 503 18.65 11.11 -41.59
CA VAL A 503 17.57 10.16 -41.28
C VAL A 503 17.85 9.55 -39.92
N GLN A 504 16.88 9.61 -39.01
CA GLN A 504 16.95 8.99 -37.69
C GLN A 504 15.89 7.90 -37.59
N VAL A 505 16.32 6.68 -37.26
CA VAL A 505 15.47 5.54 -36.97
C VAL A 505 15.32 5.42 -35.46
N TYR A 506 14.09 5.16 -35.02
CA TYR A 506 13.71 4.92 -33.63
C TYR A 506 12.99 3.59 -33.47
N THR A 507 13.04 3.04 -32.25
CA THR A 507 12.26 1.87 -31.83
C THR A 507 11.50 2.16 -30.54
N GLY A 508 10.29 1.62 -30.38
CA GLY A 508 9.44 1.89 -29.22
C GLY A 508 8.01 2.26 -29.62
N SER A 509 7.44 3.25 -28.93
CA SER A 509 6.09 3.74 -29.15
C SER A 509 5.98 5.25 -28.90
N ARG A 510 4.85 5.85 -29.27
CA ARG A 510 4.56 7.28 -29.03
C ARG A 510 4.86 7.67 -27.57
N GLY A 511 5.59 8.76 -27.38
CA GLY A 511 6.02 9.26 -26.07
C GLY A 511 7.21 8.53 -25.42
N ASN A 512 7.62 7.38 -25.96
CA ASN A 512 8.71 6.54 -25.45
C ASN A 512 9.58 5.97 -26.60
N TRP A 513 9.88 6.77 -27.63
CA TRP A 513 10.78 6.36 -28.71
C TRP A 513 12.24 6.40 -28.25
N THR A 514 12.98 5.32 -28.52
CA THR A 514 14.42 5.21 -28.26
C THR A 514 15.19 5.38 -29.57
N GLU A 515 16.26 6.19 -29.57
CA GLU A 515 17.15 6.36 -30.72
C GLU A 515 17.81 5.02 -31.10
N ASN A 516 17.65 4.60 -32.35
CA ASN A 516 18.19 3.34 -32.84
C ASN A 516 19.37 3.54 -33.81
N ARG A 517 19.19 4.37 -34.85
CA ARG A 517 20.24 4.61 -35.85
C ARG A 517 20.15 6.00 -36.48
N LYS A 518 21.25 6.74 -36.44
CA LYS A 518 21.43 8.04 -37.11
C LYS A 518 22.18 7.85 -38.42
N ILE A 519 21.59 8.29 -39.53
CA ILE A 519 22.07 8.05 -40.89
C ILE A 519 22.26 9.40 -41.59
N VAL A 520 23.46 9.65 -42.11
CA VAL A 520 23.71 10.80 -43.02
C VAL A 520 23.10 10.46 -44.38
N CYS A 521 22.34 11.39 -44.95
CA CYS A 521 21.68 11.19 -46.23
C CYS A 521 21.91 12.33 -47.21
N ASP A 522 21.64 12.07 -48.49
CA ASP A 522 21.35 13.10 -49.48
C ASP A 522 19.85 13.23 -49.65
N VAL A 523 19.42 14.44 -50.00
CA VAL A 523 18.03 14.75 -50.35
C VAL A 523 17.95 15.34 -51.76
N GLY A 524 16.73 15.54 -52.24
CA GLY A 524 16.46 16.11 -53.55
C GLY A 524 17.00 17.52 -53.70
N ALA A 525 17.54 17.83 -54.87
CA ALA A 525 17.95 19.17 -55.24
C ALA A 525 16.77 20.15 -55.16
N PRO A 526 16.99 21.48 -55.01
CA PRO A 526 15.91 22.46 -54.96
C PRO A 526 14.93 22.39 -56.15
N ALA A 527 15.42 22.01 -57.34
CA ALA A 527 14.60 21.84 -58.54
C ALA A 527 13.77 20.55 -58.55
N THR A 528 14.16 19.54 -57.77
CA THR A 528 13.51 18.22 -57.65
C THR A 528 13.52 17.78 -56.18
N PRO A 529 12.82 18.52 -55.29
CA PRO A 529 13.00 18.37 -53.85
C PRO A 529 12.45 17.02 -53.36
N THR A 530 13.07 16.48 -52.32
CA THR A 530 12.45 15.42 -51.52
C THR A 530 11.17 15.97 -50.89
N ILE A 531 10.09 15.19 -51.01
CA ILE A 531 8.78 15.50 -50.42
C ILE A 531 8.87 15.68 -48.90
N THR A 532 7.99 16.52 -48.36
CA THR A 532 7.75 16.66 -46.91
C THR A 532 6.39 16.10 -46.55
N GLY A 533 6.20 15.68 -45.31
CA GLY A 533 4.93 15.14 -44.82
C GLY A 533 5.09 13.84 -44.05
N GLN A 534 3.95 13.21 -43.75
CA GLN A 534 3.87 11.93 -43.06
C GLN A 534 3.50 10.82 -44.04
N TYR A 535 4.25 9.73 -44.01
CA TYR A 535 4.08 8.58 -44.91
C TYR A 535 4.16 7.27 -44.13
N ALA A 536 3.90 6.15 -44.80
CA ALA A 536 4.13 4.82 -44.27
C ALA A 536 5.10 4.10 -45.19
N LEU A 537 6.11 3.44 -44.62
CA LEU A 537 7.12 2.70 -45.36
C LEU A 537 6.44 1.63 -46.22
N GLY A 538 6.59 1.74 -47.53
CA GLY A 538 5.89 0.90 -48.51
C GLY A 538 6.66 -0.36 -48.89
N ALA A 539 6.56 -0.71 -50.17
CA ALA A 539 7.26 -1.85 -50.74
C ALA A 539 8.78 -1.67 -50.70
N LYS A 540 9.51 -2.79 -50.72
CA LYS A 540 10.97 -2.82 -50.73
C LYS A 540 11.47 -3.54 -51.96
N MET A 541 12.54 -3.01 -52.55
CA MET A 541 13.17 -3.57 -53.76
C MET A 541 14.67 -3.75 -53.53
N LEU A 542 15.19 -4.93 -53.87
CA LEU A 542 16.61 -5.21 -53.71
C LEU A 542 17.50 -4.25 -54.51
N TYR A 543 17.07 -3.90 -55.73
CA TYR A 543 17.69 -2.87 -56.55
C TYR A 543 16.71 -2.30 -57.57
N PHE A 544 17.06 -1.14 -58.13
CA PHE A 544 16.44 -0.59 -59.33
C PHE A 544 17.51 0.09 -60.21
N LEU A 545 17.21 0.27 -61.50
CA LEU A 545 18.13 0.89 -62.46
C LEU A 545 17.86 2.39 -62.59
N THR A 546 18.93 3.16 -62.75
CA THR A 546 18.89 4.59 -63.09
C THR A 546 19.88 4.85 -64.22
N GLY A 547 19.38 4.97 -65.45
CA GLY A 547 20.21 4.86 -66.66
C GLY A 547 20.95 3.51 -66.71
N GLU A 548 22.26 3.56 -66.93
CA GLU A 548 23.16 2.38 -66.89
C GLU A 548 23.68 2.05 -65.48
N CYS A 549 23.21 2.78 -64.46
CA CYS A 549 23.63 2.63 -63.07
C CYS A 549 22.56 1.89 -62.24
N ARG A 550 22.94 1.49 -61.02
CA ARG A 550 22.07 0.73 -60.11
C ARG A 550 22.06 1.34 -58.71
N CYS A 551 20.87 1.40 -58.13
CA CYS A 551 20.65 1.72 -56.72
C CYS A 551 20.21 0.46 -55.98
N TRP A 552 20.71 0.26 -54.76
CA TRP A 552 20.49 -0.95 -53.97
C TRP A 552 19.65 -0.67 -52.71
N TYR A 553 18.96 -1.70 -52.23
CA TYR A 553 18.18 -1.73 -50.99
C TYR A 553 17.18 -0.58 -50.89
N ALA A 554 16.30 -0.48 -51.88
CA ALA A 554 15.29 0.57 -51.92
C ALA A 554 14.10 0.24 -51.02
N SER A 555 13.66 1.21 -50.21
CA SER A 555 12.43 1.16 -49.42
C SER A 555 11.55 2.36 -49.75
N GLN A 556 10.30 2.10 -50.12
CA GLN A 556 9.41 3.13 -50.63
C GLN A 556 8.92 4.09 -49.54
N ILE A 557 8.96 5.38 -49.84
CA ILE A 557 8.37 6.45 -49.02
C ILE A 557 6.95 6.73 -49.53
N TYR A 558 6.84 7.12 -50.79
CA TYR A 558 5.57 7.41 -51.47
C TYR A 558 5.80 7.50 -52.98
N GLY A 559 4.99 6.84 -53.80
CA GLY A 559 5.20 6.82 -55.27
C GLY A 559 6.63 6.42 -55.63
N ASP A 560 7.31 7.28 -56.39
CA ASP A 560 8.71 7.10 -56.82
C ASP A 560 9.75 7.66 -55.84
N TYR A 561 9.34 8.16 -54.67
CA TYR A 561 10.24 8.61 -53.61
C TYR A 561 10.70 7.42 -52.76
N LEU A 562 12.00 7.17 -52.76
CA LEU A 562 12.60 5.98 -52.13
C LEU A 562 13.72 6.38 -51.16
N PHE A 563 13.86 5.64 -50.06
CA PHE A 563 15.14 5.50 -49.37
C PHE A 563 15.97 4.46 -50.13
N HIS A 564 17.20 4.76 -50.54
CA HIS A 564 18.05 3.78 -51.22
C HIS A 564 19.55 4.11 -51.07
N SER A 565 20.41 3.18 -51.48
CA SER A 565 21.86 3.39 -51.46
C SER A 565 22.28 4.56 -52.37
N VAL A 566 23.49 5.08 -52.17
CA VAL A 566 24.23 5.84 -53.20
C VAL A 566 24.29 5.07 -54.54
N ILE A 567 24.66 5.75 -55.63
CA ILE A 567 24.57 5.20 -56.99
C ILE A 567 25.81 4.34 -57.28
N TYR A 568 25.59 3.09 -57.71
CA TYR A 568 26.62 2.14 -58.12
C TYR A 568 26.58 1.88 -59.63
N ASP A 569 27.62 1.24 -60.15
CA ASP A 569 27.65 0.74 -61.51
C ASP A 569 26.54 -0.29 -61.78
N GLY A 570 26.14 -0.43 -63.05
CA GLY A 570 25.02 -1.30 -63.47
C GLY A 570 25.26 -2.81 -63.31
N GLN A 571 26.39 -3.21 -62.71
CA GLN A 571 26.78 -4.60 -62.51
C GLN A 571 25.81 -5.35 -61.60
N SER A 572 25.84 -6.68 -61.62
CA SER A 572 25.00 -7.54 -60.78
C SER A 572 25.36 -7.50 -59.29
N SER A 573 26.36 -6.71 -58.90
CA SER A 573 26.82 -6.50 -57.53
C SER A 573 27.30 -5.06 -57.36
N PRO A 574 27.17 -4.46 -56.16
CA PRO A 574 27.60 -3.09 -55.88
C PRO A 574 29.13 -3.00 -55.77
N VAL A 575 29.84 -3.02 -56.90
CA VAL A 575 31.32 -3.06 -56.92
C VAL A 575 31.91 -1.66 -56.93
N ARG A 576 31.41 -0.78 -57.80
CA ARG A 576 31.97 0.56 -57.98
C ARG A 576 30.92 1.63 -57.74
N VAL A 577 31.19 2.52 -56.79
CA VAL A 577 30.38 3.72 -56.55
C VAL A 577 30.57 4.67 -57.73
N VAL A 578 29.46 5.09 -58.35
CA VAL A 578 29.42 6.06 -59.45
C VAL A 578 29.18 7.47 -58.90
N ASP A 579 28.25 7.60 -57.96
CA ASP A 579 28.02 8.83 -57.21
C ASP A 579 27.77 8.48 -55.74
N GLY A 580 28.78 8.73 -54.92
CA GLY A 580 28.79 8.50 -53.48
C GLY A 580 28.52 9.75 -52.66
N THR A 581 28.00 10.82 -53.28
CA THR A 581 27.68 12.06 -52.56
C THR A 581 26.70 11.74 -51.43
N LEU A 582 26.97 12.32 -50.25
CA LEU A 582 26.15 12.26 -49.04
C LEU A 582 26.23 13.63 -48.34
N GLY A 583 25.18 14.05 -47.65
CA GLY A 583 25.10 15.36 -46.99
C GLY A 583 24.78 16.54 -47.92
N ALA A 584 24.27 16.31 -49.12
CA ALA A 584 23.95 17.33 -50.12
C ALA A 584 22.51 17.21 -50.68
N ALA A 585 22.03 18.30 -51.28
CA ALA A 585 20.74 18.36 -51.96
C ALA A 585 20.94 18.20 -53.48
N VAL A 586 21.07 16.97 -53.95
CA VAL A 586 21.55 16.64 -55.30
C VAL A 586 20.76 15.55 -56.00
N SER A 587 19.87 14.85 -55.30
CA SER A 587 19.08 13.76 -55.89
C SER A 587 17.87 14.29 -56.68
N HIS A 588 17.23 13.41 -57.45
CA HIS A 588 15.96 13.69 -58.13
C HIS A 588 14.74 13.42 -57.21
N GLY A 589 14.86 13.71 -55.91
CA GLY A 589 13.78 13.59 -54.93
C GLY A 589 13.93 12.43 -53.94
N CYS A 590 14.64 11.36 -54.29
CA CYS A 590 14.91 10.25 -53.38
C CYS A 590 15.86 10.62 -52.23
N VAL A 591 15.84 9.83 -51.15
CA VAL A 591 16.76 10.00 -50.02
C VAL A 591 17.86 8.95 -50.15
N ARG A 592 19.09 9.40 -50.46
CA ARG A 592 20.23 8.49 -50.69
C ARG A 592 21.04 8.34 -49.41
N MET A 593 21.58 7.16 -49.14
CA MET A 593 22.39 6.88 -47.95
C MET A 593 23.48 5.85 -48.26
N ASP A 594 24.40 5.62 -47.32
CA ASP A 594 25.38 4.54 -47.45
C ASP A 594 24.67 3.19 -47.67
N ILE A 595 25.30 2.29 -48.44
CA ILE A 595 24.69 1.01 -48.78
C ILE A 595 24.37 0.17 -47.54
N LYS A 596 25.15 0.27 -46.46
CA LYS A 596 24.90 -0.46 -45.21
C LYS A 596 23.67 0.07 -44.49
N ASP A 597 23.44 1.38 -44.53
CA ASP A 597 22.28 2.02 -43.89
C ASP A 597 21.01 1.80 -44.71
N ALA A 598 21.09 1.86 -46.05
CA ALA A 598 20.00 1.48 -46.93
C ALA A 598 19.60 0.02 -46.70
N LYS A 599 20.59 -0.88 -46.61
CA LYS A 599 20.38 -2.28 -46.27
C LYS A 599 19.76 -2.45 -44.88
N TYR A 600 20.20 -1.66 -43.89
CA TYR A 600 19.65 -1.73 -42.53
C TYR A 600 18.15 -1.44 -42.51
N ILE A 601 17.70 -0.36 -43.17
CA ILE A 601 16.26 -0.06 -43.30
C ILE A 601 15.53 -1.16 -44.08
N TYR A 602 16.14 -1.64 -45.17
CA TYR A 602 15.57 -2.71 -46.00
C TYR A 602 15.37 -4.02 -45.23
N ASP A 603 16.33 -4.42 -44.39
CA ASP A 603 16.26 -5.68 -43.65
C ASP A 603 15.39 -5.58 -42.38
N ASN A 604 15.48 -4.47 -41.62
CA ASN A 604 15.01 -4.43 -40.24
C ASN A 604 13.69 -3.67 -40.04
N VAL A 605 13.43 -2.62 -40.82
CA VAL A 605 12.29 -1.72 -40.55
C VAL A 605 11.05 -2.21 -41.29
N PRO A 606 9.97 -2.69 -40.64
CA PRO A 606 8.85 -3.30 -41.36
C PRO A 606 8.07 -2.29 -42.21
N SER A 607 7.44 -2.75 -43.29
CA SER A 607 6.46 -1.93 -44.03
C SER A 607 5.30 -1.52 -43.11
N GLY A 608 4.71 -0.36 -43.36
CA GLY A 608 3.74 0.29 -42.45
C GLY A 608 4.37 1.19 -41.39
N THR A 609 5.71 1.14 -41.21
CA THR A 609 6.43 2.05 -40.32
C THR A 609 6.19 3.51 -40.71
N LYS A 610 5.83 4.35 -39.75
CA LYS A 610 5.65 5.79 -39.95
C LYS A 610 6.97 6.43 -40.41
N ILE A 611 6.88 7.26 -41.43
CA ILE A 611 7.95 8.14 -41.91
C ILE A 611 7.47 9.59 -41.73
N TYR A 612 8.29 10.45 -41.14
CA TYR A 612 8.06 11.89 -41.12
C TYR A 612 9.23 12.62 -41.77
N ILE A 613 8.96 13.37 -42.84
CA ILE A 613 9.96 14.14 -43.58
C ILE A 613 9.67 15.64 -43.42
N TYR A 614 10.65 16.37 -42.92
CA TYR A 614 10.53 17.81 -42.61
C TYR A 614 11.86 18.54 -42.87
N ASN A 615 11.87 19.85 -42.64
CA ASN A 615 13.04 20.72 -42.84
C ASN A 615 13.71 21.08 -41.54
#